data_AF-A0A928SCQ4-F1
#
_entry.id   AF-A0A928SCQ4-F1
#
_cell.length_a   1.000
_cell.length_b   1.000
_cell.length_c   1.000
_cell.angle_alpha   90.00
_cell.angle_beta   90.00
_cell.angle_gamma   90.00
#
_symmetry.space_group_name_H-M   'P 1'
#
loop_
_entity.id
_entity.type
_entity.pdbx_description
1 polymer ?
#
loop_
_entity_poly.entity_id
_entity_poly.type
_entity_poly.pdbx_seq_one_letter_code
_entity_poly.pdbx_strand_id
1 'polypeptide(L)'
;MIALGSLLGALGTLSVLILFYILAKLSERFGSVIKMRPQYRYYYVALVLLLVGWIAQLLVMAADLMPANVQTWLLSSWFVLLVYYVPVTIGVTIGLVITWRYWSWLVVERNG
;
A
#
# COMPACT_ATOMS: atom_id res chain seq x y z
N MET A 1 -19.05 -1.21 19.70
CA MET A 1 -17.77 -1.96 19.75
C MET A 1 -17.10 -2.05 18.36
N ILE A 2 -17.22 -1.02 17.50
CA ILE A 2 -16.75 -1.07 16.10
C ILE A 2 -15.44 -0.26 15.91
N ALA A 3 -15.21 0.75 16.75
CA ALA A 3 -14.07 1.67 16.63
C ALA A 3 -12.68 1.00 16.71
N LEU A 4 -12.51 -0.02 17.56
CA LEU A 4 -11.21 -0.71 17.72
C LEU A 4 -10.80 -1.45 16.44
N GLY A 5 -11.75 -2.11 15.76
CA GLY A 5 -11.48 -2.80 14.49
C GLY A 5 -11.06 -1.84 13.39
N SER A 6 -11.76 -0.70 13.27
CA SER A 6 -11.45 0.34 12.28
C SER A 6 -10.09 1.00 12.53
N LEU A 7 -9.75 1.26 13.80
CA LEU A 7 -8.45 1.80 14.21
C LEU A 7 -7.30 0.83 13.91
N LEU A 8 -7.44 -0.45 14.27
CA LEU A 8 -6.45 -1.48 13.97
C LEU A 8 -6.28 -1.67 12.46
N GLY A 9 -7.38 -1.63 11.70
CA GLY A 9 -7.34 -1.67 10.25
C GLY A 9 -6.54 -0.50 9.66
N ALA A 10 -6.77 0.73 10.13
CA ALA A 10 -6.09 1.92 9.63
C ALA A 10 -4.60 1.94 10.00
N LEU A 11 -4.25 1.47 11.21
CA LEU A 11 -2.86 1.30 11.64
C LEU A 11 -2.14 0.19 10.85
N GLY A 12 -2.86 -0.87 10.50
CA GLY A 12 -2.35 -1.97 9.68
C GLY A 12 -1.94 -1.50 8.28
N THR A 13 -2.83 -0.81 7.56
CA THR A 13 -2.50 -0.21 6.25
C THR A 13 -1.41 0.85 6.34
N LEU A 14 -1.39 1.65 7.42
CA LEU A 14 -0.33 2.64 7.66
C LEU A 14 1.03 1.95 7.84
N SER A 15 1.09 0.85 8.57
CA SER A 15 2.32 0.05 8.72
C SER A 15 2.80 -0.51 7.38
N VAL A 16 1.90 -0.99 6.52
CA VAL A 16 2.25 -1.46 5.18
C VAL A 16 2.78 -0.31 4.30
N LEU A 17 2.18 0.88 4.38
CA LEU A 17 2.67 2.09 3.71
C LEU A 17 4.10 2.45 4.14
N ILE A 18 4.37 2.45 5.45
CA ILE A 18 5.71 2.71 5.98
C ILE A 18 6.69 1.64 5.49
N LEU A 19 6.30 0.36 5.55
CA LEU A 19 7.13 -0.74 5.07
C LEU A 19 7.50 -0.54 3.60
N PHE A 20 6.53 -0.26 2.74
CA PHE A 20 6.74 0.01 1.32
C PHE A 20 7.62 1.24 1.08
N TYR A 21 7.47 2.29 1.89
CA TYR A 21 8.33 3.46 1.83
C TYR A 21 9.78 3.13 2.18
N ILE A 22 10.00 2.33 3.23
CA ILE A 22 11.34 1.85 3.63
C ILE A 22 11.94 1.00 2.51
N LEU A 23 11.20 0.04 1.95
CA LEU A 23 11.69 -0.78 0.84
C LEU A 23 11.99 0.06 -0.41
N ALA A 24 11.20 1.08 -0.72
CA ALA A 24 11.46 2.00 -1.82
C ALA A 24 12.79 2.74 -1.62
N LYS A 25 13.01 3.29 -0.42
CA LYS A 25 14.25 4.00 -0.06
C LYS A 25 15.47 3.08 -0.04
N LEU A 26 15.31 1.85 0.45
CA LEU A 26 16.34 0.85 0.46
C LEU A 26 16.72 0.43 -0.96
N SER A 27 15.72 0.21 -1.82
CA SER A 27 15.93 -0.12 -3.24
C SER A 27 16.60 1.01 -4.02
N GLU A 28 16.24 2.27 -3.73
CA GLU A 28 16.89 3.46 -4.28
C GLU A 28 18.38 3.51 -3.93
N ARG A 29 18.73 3.30 -2.65
CA ARG A 29 20.14 3.26 -2.20
C ARG A 29 20.93 2.10 -2.79
N PHE A 30 20.35 0.91 -2.88
CA PHE A 30 21.03 -0.21 -3.53
C PHE A 30 21.18 0.00 -5.04
N GLY A 31 20.20 0.62 -5.69
CA GLY A 31 20.26 0.91 -7.12
C GLY A 31 21.38 1.87 -7.49
N SER A 32 21.67 2.86 -6.63
CA SER A 32 22.79 3.78 -6.86
C SER A 32 24.17 3.12 -6.71
N VAL A 33 24.28 2.13 -5.81
CA VAL A 33 25.53 1.38 -5.60
C VAL A 33 25.77 0.35 -6.71
N ILE A 34 24.73 -0.36 -7.14
CA ILE A 34 24.83 -1.48 -8.10
C ILE A 34 24.70 -0.99 -9.56
N LYS A 35 24.46 0.32 -9.81
CA LYS A 35 24.16 0.90 -11.14
C LYS A 35 23.04 0.17 -11.90
N MET A 36 22.08 -0.42 -11.18
CA MET A 36 20.94 -1.10 -11.80
C MET A 36 19.92 -0.11 -12.38
N ARG A 37 19.14 -0.56 -13.37
CA ARG A 37 18.09 0.25 -14.02
C ARG A 37 17.12 0.82 -12.96
N PRO A 38 16.59 2.05 -13.13
CA PRO A 38 15.82 2.78 -12.13
C PRO A 38 14.39 2.23 -11.93
N GLN A 39 14.27 0.97 -11.51
CA GLN A 39 12.99 0.31 -11.22
C GLN A 39 12.34 0.82 -9.92
N TYR A 40 13.05 1.63 -9.12
CA TYR A 40 12.52 2.28 -7.92
C TYR A 40 11.28 3.17 -8.22
N ARG A 41 11.11 3.64 -9.46
CA ARG A 41 9.95 4.45 -9.87
C ARG A 41 8.62 3.71 -9.69
N TYR A 42 8.60 2.40 -9.93
CA TYR A 42 7.39 1.59 -9.76
C TYR A 42 7.02 1.43 -8.28
N TYR A 43 8.00 1.51 -7.38
CA TYR A 43 7.78 1.53 -5.94
C TYR A 43 7.00 2.77 -5.50
N TYR A 44 7.31 3.93 -6.09
CA TYR A 44 6.54 5.15 -5.87
C TYR A 44 5.11 5.07 -6.43
N VAL A 45 4.93 4.43 -7.59
CA VAL A 45 3.58 4.19 -8.14
C VAL A 45 2.74 3.30 -7.20
N ALA A 46 3.33 2.21 -6.69
CA ALA A 46 2.68 1.34 -5.71
C ALA A 46 2.35 2.10 -4.41
N LEU A 47 3.25 2.98 -3.97
CA LEU A 47 3.06 3.80 -2.77
C LEU A 47 1.89 4.78 -2.94
N VAL A 48 1.80 5.46 -4.08
CA VAL A 48 0.66 6.36 -4.38
C VAL A 48 -0.66 5.58 -4.38
N LEU A 49 -0.70 4.39 -4.99
CA LEU A 49 -1.88 3.50 -4.98
C LEU A 49 -2.29 3.10 -3.56
N LEU A 50 -1.32 2.72 -2.71
CA LEU A 50 -1.57 2.40 -1.31
C LEU A 50 -2.06 3.62 -0.51
N LEU A 51 -1.53 4.81 -0.81
CA LEU A 51 -1.93 6.06 -0.17
C LEU A 51 -3.39 6.41 -0.49
N VAL A 52 -3.81 6.22 -1.74
CA VAL A 52 -5.22 6.39 -2.16
C VAL A 52 -6.13 5.42 -1.39
N GLY A 53 -5.74 4.15 -1.28
CA GLY A 53 -6.49 3.17 -0.50
C GLY A 53 -6.58 3.53 0.98
N TRP A 54 -5.50 4.04 1.58
CA TRP A 54 -5.49 4.48 2.97
C TRP A 54 -6.41 5.69 3.20
N ILE A 55 -6.40 6.67 2.30
CA ILE A 55 -7.33 7.81 2.35
C ILE A 55 -8.79 7.33 2.28
N ALA A 56 -9.10 6.38 1.39
CA ALA A 56 -10.43 5.79 1.29
C ALA A 56 -10.87 5.11 2.60
N GLN A 57 -9.93 4.43 3.28
CA GLN A 57 -10.19 3.82 4.58
C GLN A 57 -10.50 4.84 5.66
N LEU A 58 -9.78 5.97 5.68
CA LEU A 58 -10.06 7.06 6.60
C LEU A 58 -11.44 7.68 6.37
N LEU A 59 -11.86 7.79 5.11
CA LEU A 59 -13.20 8.28 4.76
C LEU A 59 -14.30 7.32 5.24
N VAL A 60 -14.11 6.01 5.05
CA VAL A 60 -15.06 5.00 5.55
C VAL A 60 -15.10 5.00 7.09
N MET A 61 -13.94 5.11 7.74
CA MET A 61 -13.86 5.23 9.19
C MET A 61 -14.55 6.49 9.71
N ALA A 62 -14.31 7.65 9.09
CA ALA A 62 -14.96 8.91 9.45
C ALA A 62 -16.49 8.83 9.28
N ALA A 63 -16.95 8.14 8.23
CA ALA A 63 -18.36 7.89 8.01
C ALA A 63 -18.98 7.02 9.12
N ASP A 64 -18.30 5.95 9.53
CA ASP A 64 -18.79 5.06 10.59
C ASP A 64 -18.88 5.75 11.97
N LEU A 65 -18.01 6.75 12.23
CA LEU A 65 -18.00 7.54 13.47
C LEU A 65 -19.03 8.69 13.51
N MET A 66 -19.49 9.21 12.37
CA MET A 66 -20.44 10.33 12.30
C MET A 66 -21.68 10.01 11.47
N PRO A 67 -22.54 9.07 11.90
CA PRO A 67 -23.66 8.57 11.09
C PRO A 67 -24.71 9.63 10.70
N ALA A 68 -24.75 10.79 11.37
CA ALA A 68 -25.74 11.84 11.14
C ALA A 68 -25.58 12.63 9.82
N ASN A 69 -24.39 12.65 9.21
CA ASN A 69 -24.08 13.43 8.00
C ASN A 69 -23.49 12.57 6.86
N VAL A 70 -23.64 11.25 6.94
CA VAL A 70 -23.00 10.34 5.99
C VAL A 70 -23.86 10.16 4.77
N GLN A 71 -23.26 10.50 3.63
CA GLN A 71 -23.89 10.22 2.37
C GLN A 71 -23.75 8.72 2.07
N THR A 72 -24.88 8.03 1.97
CA THR A 72 -25.04 6.56 1.94
C THR A 72 -24.22 5.83 0.88
N TRP A 73 -23.81 6.50 -0.21
CA TRP A 73 -22.90 5.98 -1.22
C TRP A 73 -21.48 5.65 -0.71
N LEU A 74 -20.96 6.36 0.31
CA LEU A 74 -19.61 6.14 0.87
C LEU A 74 -19.48 4.80 1.61
N LEU A 75 -20.57 4.31 2.19
CA LEU A 75 -20.63 3.01 2.88
C LEU A 75 -21.08 1.88 1.95
N SER A 76 -21.33 2.17 0.68
CA SER A 76 -21.83 1.16 -0.24
C SER A 76 -20.75 0.13 -0.56
N SER A 77 -21.14 -1.15 -0.64
CA SER A 77 -20.22 -2.26 -0.84
C SER A 77 -19.38 -2.12 -2.11
N TRP A 78 -19.91 -1.48 -3.17
CA TRP A 78 -19.18 -1.23 -4.41
C TRP A 78 -18.08 -0.16 -4.24
N PHE A 79 -18.31 0.87 -3.43
CA PHE A 79 -17.33 1.92 -3.16
C PHE A 79 -16.16 1.35 -2.36
N VAL A 80 -16.46 0.57 -1.32
CA VAL A 80 -15.42 -0.11 -0.53
C VAL A 80 -14.63 -1.10 -1.39
N LEU A 81 -15.28 -1.87 -2.27
CA LEU A 81 -14.56 -2.76 -3.19
C LEU A 81 -13.63 -2.00 -4.15
N LEU A 82 -14.16 -1.00 -4.86
CA LEU A 82 -13.42 -0.33 -5.93
C LEU A 82 -12.39 0.68 -5.45
N VAL A 83 -12.64 1.35 -4.32
CA VAL A 83 -11.82 2.47 -3.86
C VAL A 83 -10.91 2.07 -2.69
N TYR A 84 -11.29 1.03 -1.94
CA TYR A 84 -10.43 0.49 -0.87
C TYR A 84 -9.72 -0.80 -1.30
N TYR A 85 -10.45 -1.88 -1.63
CA TYR A 85 -9.81 -3.17 -1.87
C TYR A 85 -9.00 -3.23 -3.17
N VAL A 86 -9.53 -2.73 -4.29
CA VAL A 86 -8.84 -2.79 -5.59
C VAL A 86 -7.50 -2.03 -5.56
N PRO A 87 -7.41 -0.77 -5.12
CA PRO A 87 -6.15 -0.03 -5.12
C PRO A 87 -5.13 -0.62 -4.15
N VAL A 88 -5.57 -1.08 -2.98
CA VAL A 88 -4.70 -1.72 -1.99
C VAL A 88 -4.14 -3.02 -2.53
N THR A 89 -4.98 -3.87 -3.11
CA THR A 89 -4.56 -5.17 -3.64
C THR A 89 -3.58 -4.99 -4.80
N ILE A 90 -3.89 -4.09 -5.74
CA ILE A 90 -3.00 -3.74 -6.86
C ILE A 90 -1.67 -3.18 -6.32
N GLY A 91 -1.72 -2.24 -5.37
CA GLY A 91 -0.53 -1.63 -4.78
C GLY A 91 0.37 -2.67 -4.10
N VAL A 92 -0.21 -3.58 -3.32
CA VAL A 92 0.52 -4.68 -2.67
C VAL A 92 1.12 -5.64 -3.70
N THR A 93 0.35 -6.07 -4.71
CA THR A 93 0.84 -6.99 -5.74
C THR A 93 2.00 -6.37 -6.53
N ILE A 94 1.88 -5.11 -6.92
CA ILE A 94 2.95 -4.40 -7.63
C ILE A 94 4.22 -4.35 -6.77
N GLY A 95 4.12 -3.95 -5.49
CA GLY A 95 5.30 -3.91 -4.64
C GLY A 95 5.90 -5.29 -4.38
N LEU A 96 5.07 -6.33 -4.22
CA LEU A 96 5.56 -7.70 -4.08
C LEU A 96 6.33 -8.14 -5.34
N VAL A 97 5.78 -7.91 -6.53
CA VAL A 97 6.43 -8.25 -7.81
C VAL A 97 7.74 -7.49 -7.99
N ILE A 98 7.79 -6.20 -7.65
CA ILE A 98 9.02 -5.40 -7.76
C ILE A 98 10.05 -5.88 -6.74
N THR A 99 9.65 -6.11 -5.48
CA THR A 99 10.53 -6.65 -4.44
C THR A 99 11.11 -7.97 -4.87
N TRP A 100 10.28 -8.87 -5.38
CA TRP A 100 10.71 -10.16 -5.88
C TRP A 100 11.71 -10.00 -7.01
N ARG A 101 11.40 -9.17 -8.01
CA ARG A 101 12.28 -8.97 -9.17
C ARG A 101 13.62 -8.35 -8.78
N TYR A 102 13.59 -7.36 -7.88
CA TYR A 102 14.79 -6.70 -7.38
C TYR A 102 15.60 -7.71 -6.54
N TRP A 103 15.01 -8.36 -5.55
CA TRP A 103 15.74 -9.26 -4.65
C TRP A 103 16.04 -10.63 -5.27
N SER A 104 15.51 -10.98 -6.43
CA SER A 104 15.83 -12.26 -7.09
C SER A 104 17.32 -12.40 -7.41
N TRP A 105 18.03 -11.29 -7.65
CA TRP A 105 19.48 -11.35 -7.88
C TRP A 105 20.23 -11.88 -6.65
N LEU A 106 19.80 -11.53 -5.43
CA LEU A 106 20.42 -12.01 -4.18
C LEU A 106 20.31 -13.54 -4.02
N VAL A 107 19.20 -14.11 -4.52
CA VAL A 107 18.98 -15.57 -4.47
C VAL A 107 19.87 -16.28 -5.49
N VAL A 108 20.10 -15.66 -6.65
CA VAL A 108 20.97 -16.20 -7.71
C VAL A 108 22.44 -16.16 -7.28
N GLU A 109 22.92 -15.05 -6.71
CA GLU A 109 24.32 -14.93 -6.27
C GLU A 109 24.69 -15.89 -5.13
N ARG A 110 23.72 -16.31 -4.30
CA ARG A 110 23.94 -17.25 -3.19
C ARG A 110 24.12 -18.70 -3.65
N ASN A 111 23.61 -19.04 -4.84
CA ASN A 111 23.67 -20.40 -5.39
C ASN A 111 24.75 -20.57 -6.47
N GLY A 112 25.54 -19.52 -6.74
CA GLY A 112 26.65 -19.51 -7.70
C GLY A 112 28.00 -19.66 -7.05
#